data_AF-A0A0G1YBI0-F1
#
_entry.id   AF-A0A0G1YBI0-F1
#
_cell.length_a   1.000
_cell.length_b   1.000
_cell.length_c   1.000
_cell.angle_alpha   90.00
_cell.angle_beta   90.00
_cell.angle_gamma   90.00
#
_symmetry.space_group_name_H-M   'P 1'
#
loop_
_entity.id
_entity.type
_entity.pdbx_description
1 polymer ?
#
loop_
_entity_poly.entity_id
_entity_poly.type
_entity_poly.pdbx_seq_one_letter_code
_entity_poly.pdbx_strand_id
1 'polypeptide(L)'
;MTFVYVKGAHGNWVANGTGFFIGVKNENDPKISNVYLVTAKHVIHSGGSLILPLAIRLNKFEGNAQVTEISLKEGDVIMHPDPDVDLAVIGCLPDQKIFDFLMLPQELICEKKVIENEKICEGDEVFFAGLFTSHVGQKQNQPIIRFGKIALMSDEKIEWRDTKDKPAKLLDLYLLECQSFGGNSGSPVFFHLVPLRTGNLVLGGGPKIFLGGVMRGSFLNLNEIQVVS
;
A
#
# COMPACT_ATOMS: atom_id res chain seq x y z
N MET A 1 7.16 -2.29 6.21
CA MET A 1 6.99 -2.31 4.74
C MET A 1 7.94 -3.33 4.14
N THR A 2 7.53 -3.94 3.04
CA THR A 2 8.26 -4.95 2.27
C THR A 2 8.01 -4.73 0.78
N PHE A 3 8.78 -5.41 -0.07
CA PHE A 3 8.56 -5.44 -1.50
C PHE A 3 8.12 -6.83 -1.90
N VAL A 4 7.07 -6.91 -2.71
CA VAL A 4 6.52 -8.16 -3.23
C VAL A 4 7.28 -8.53 -4.49
N TYR A 5 7.66 -9.80 -4.60
CA TYR A 5 8.44 -10.36 -5.69
C TYR A 5 7.69 -11.52 -6.35
N VAL A 6 7.84 -11.60 -7.66
CA VAL A 6 7.34 -12.69 -8.51
C VAL A 6 8.48 -13.27 -9.34
N LYS A 7 8.26 -14.40 -9.99
CA LYS A 7 9.21 -14.97 -10.95
C LYS A 7 9.10 -14.26 -12.30
N GLY A 8 10.22 -13.72 -12.78
CA GLY A 8 10.35 -13.21 -14.14
C GLY A 8 10.47 -14.34 -15.17
N ALA A 9 10.51 -13.96 -16.46
CA ALA A 9 10.59 -14.92 -17.58
C ALA A 9 11.80 -15.86 -17.50
N HIS A 10 12.89 -15.44 -16.85
CA HIS A 10 14.10 -16.25 -16.68
C HIS A 10 14.19 -16.96 -15.32
N GLY A 11 13.09 -17.02 -14.56
CA GLY A 11 13.03 -17.69 -13.25
C GLY A 11 13.73 -16.94 -12.10
N ASN A 12 14.27 -15.74 -12.36
CA ASN A 12 14.79 -14.83 -11.34
C ASN A 12 13.65 -14.11 -10.61
N TRP A 13 13.90 -13.73 -9.36
CA TRP A 13 12.98 -12.89 -8.59
C TRP A 13 13.00 -11.46 -9.12
N VAL A 14 11.81 -10.92 -9.44
CA VAL A 14 11.60 -9.55 -9.91
C VAL A 14 10.62 -8.85 -8.98
N ALA A 15 10.95 -7.61 -8.57
CA ALA A 15 10.07 -6.81 -7.73
C ALA A 15 8.81 -6.43 -8.52
N ASN A 16 7.63 -6.69 -7.96
CA ASN A 16 6.34 -6.49 -8.62
C ASN A 16 5.48 -5.42 -7.95
N GLY A 17 5.80 -5.04 -6.71
CA GLY A 17 5.07 -4.00 -6.01
C GLY A 17 5.48 -3.87 -4.55
N THR A 18 4.67 -3.14 -3.80
CA THR A 18 4.87 -2.85 -2.39
C THR A 18 3.90 -3.66 -1.53
N GLY A 19 4.33 -4.02 -0.33
CA GLY A 19 3.43 -4.53 0.71
C GLY A 19 3.78 -3.96 2.07
N PHE A 20 2.87 -4.06 3.01
CA PHE A 20 3.09 -3.66 4.40
C PHE A 20 2.35 -4.58 5.36
N PHE A 21 2.72 -4.56 6.63
CA PHE A 21 2.12 -5.44 7.62
C PHE A 21 1.12 -4.67 8.46
N ILE A 22 -0.04 -5.27 8.74
CA ILE A 22 -1.01 -4.80 9.72
C ILE A 22 -1.11 -5.85 10.84
N GLY A 23 -1.09 -5.39 12.09
CA GLY A 23 -1.40 -6.18 13.27
C GLY A 23 -2.86 -5.97 13.68
N VAL A 24 -3.66 -7.03 13.61
CA VAL A 24 -5.07 -7.04 14.03
C VAL A 24 -5.16 -7.79 15.34
N LYS A 25 -5.75 -7.17 16.37
CA LYS A 25 -5.89 -7.81 17.68
C LYS A 25 -6.77 -9.06 17.57
N ASN A 26 -6.36 -10.14 18.22
CA ASN A 26 -7.15 -11.35 18.27
C ASN A 26 -8.40 -11.09 19.12
N GLU A 27 -9.57 -11.49 18.61
CA GLU A 27 -10.86 -11.28 19.30
C GLU A 27 -10.92 -12.00 20.65
N ASN A 28 -10.26 -13.17 20.76
CA ASN A 28 -10.25 -13.97 21.99
C ASN A 28 -9.19 -13.52 22.99
N ASP A 29 -8.09 -12.93 22.52
CA ASP A 29 -7.04 -12.37 23.37
C ASP A 29 -6.45 -11.09 22.76
N PRO A 30 -6.89 -9.90 23.20
CA PRO A 30 -6.41 -8.62 22.69
C PRO A 30 -4.90 -8.36 22.88
N LYS A 31 -4.19 -9.17 23.68
CA LYS A 31 -2.73 -9.10 23.82
C LYS A 31 -2.00 -9.75 22.64
N ILE A 32 -2.69 -10.62 21.89
CA ILE A 32 -2.17 -11.29 20.70
C ILE A 32 -2.62 -10.51 19.48
N SER A 33 -1.71 -10.27 18.54
CA SER A 33 -2.04 -9.69 17.23
C SER A 33 -1.76 -10.71 16.12
N ASN A 34 -2.74 -10.92 15.26
CA ASN A 34 -2.56 -11.62 14.00
C ASN A 34 -1.95 -10.66 13.00
N VAL A 35 -0.88 -11.09 12.31
CA VAL A 35 -0.13 -10.24 11.38
C VAL A 35 -0.47 -10.61 9.95
N TYR A 36 -0.84 -9.59 9.18
CA TYR A 36 -1.22 -9.73 7.80
C TYR A 36 -0.34 -8.88 6.90
N LEU A 37 0.12 -9.46 5.79
CA LEU A 37 0.68 -8.72 4.66
C LEU A 37 -0.48 -8.15 3.83
N VAL A 38 -0.45 -6.84 3.60
CA VAL A 38 -1.41 -6.09 2.78
C VAL A 38 -0.70 -5.58 1.53
N THR A 39 -1.33 -5.75 0.37
CA THR A 39 -0.85 -5.26 -0.93
C THR A 39 -2.02 -5.03 -1.89
N ALA A 40 -1.76 -4.47 -3.07
CA ALA A 40 -2.76 -4.36 -4.11
C ALA A 40 -3.03 -5.72 -4.76
N LYS A 41 -4.29 -6.02 -5.10
CA LYS A 41 -4.67 -7.32 -5.66
C LYS A 41 -3.91 -7.62 -6.96
N HIS A 42 -3.74 -6.64 -7.84
CA HIS A 42 -2.99 -6.79 -9.10
C HIS A 42 -1.47 -6.98 -8.91
N VAL A 43 -0.91 -6.71 -7.72
CA VAL A 43 0.51 -7.01 -7.42
C VAL A 43 0.73 -8.51 -7.23
N ILE A 44 -0.30 -9.26 -6.87
CA ILE A 44 -0.20 -10.70 -6.65
C ILE A 44 -1.08 -11.53 -7.60
N HIS A 45 -1.91 -10.90 -8.43
CA HIS A 45 -2.75 -11.57 -9.44
C HIS A 45 -2.42 -11.11 -10.85
N SER A 46 -2.46 -12.05 -11.80
CA SER A 46 -2.42 -11.80 -13.24
C SER A 46 -3.45 -12.67 -13.95
N GLY A 47 -4.18 -12.08 -14.90
CA GLY A 47 -5.21 -12.82 -15.64
C GLY A 47 -6.36 -13.40 -14.79
N GLY A 48 -6.57 -12.88 -13.58
CA GLY A 48 -7.57 -13.40 -12.63
C GLY A 48 -7.08 -14.55 -11.75
N SER A 49 -5.82 -14.97 -11.91
CA SER A 49 -5.21 -16.03 -11.10
C SER A 49 -4.08 -15.47 -10.24
N LEU A 50 -3.87 -16.11 -9.09
CA LEU A 50 -2.75 -15.81 -8.20
C LEU A 50 -1.43 -16.13 -8.92
N ILE A 51 -0.48 -15.20 -8.89
CA ILE A 51 0.87 -15.41 -9.38
C ILE A 51 1.57 -16.30 -8.36
N LEU A 52 2.17 -17.41 -8.79
CA LEU A 52 2.95 -18.29 -7.91
C LEU A 52 4.25 -18.71 -8.61
N PRO A 53 5.37 -18.87 -7.88
CA PRO A 53 5.51 -18.60 -6.44
C PRO A 53 5.58 -17.08 -6.14
N LEU A 54 5.18 -16.70 -4.93
CA LEU A 54 5.29 -15.34 -4.40
C LEU A 54 6.38 -15.26 -3.34
N ALA A 55 7.11 -14.14 -3.33
CA ALA A 55 8.08 -13.86 -2.29
C ALA A 55 7.96 -12.41 -1.80
N ILE A 56 8.52 -12.16 -0.63
CA ILE A 56 8.71 -10.82 -0.10
C ILE A 56 10.17 -10.58 0.24
N ARG A 57 10.64 -9.35 0.04
CA ARG A 57 11.97 -8.95 0.47
C ARG A 57 11.91 -8.24 1.81
N LEU A 58 12.62 -8.75 2.80
CA LEU A 58 12.64 -8.24 4.17
C LEU A 58 14.06 -7.89 4.61
N ASN A 59 14.17 -6.86 5.44
CA ASN A 59 15.42 -6.52 6.11
C ASN A 59 15.64 -7.46 7.29
N LYS A 60 16.89 -7.82 7.56
CA LYS A 60 17.32 -8.55 8.75
C LYS A 60 17.91 -7.58 9.77
N PHE A 61 17.89 -7.97 11.05
CA PHE A 61 18.59 -7.24 12.10
C PHE A 61 20.11 -7.12 11.85
N GLU A 62 20.71 -8.08 11.15
CA GLU A 62 22.12 -8.08 10.78
C GLU A 62 22.49 -7.07 9.67
N GLY A 63 21.51 -6.34 9.12
CA GLY A 63 21.72 -5.22 8.20
C GLY A 63 21.72 -5.57 6.70
N ASN A 64 21.49 -6.82 6.34
CA ASN A 64 21.20 -7.24 4.95
C ASN A 64 19.70 -7.51 4.74
N ALA A 65 19.29 -7.72 3.50
CA ALA A 65 17.93 -8.10 3.13
C ALA A 65 17.91 -9.47 2.45
N GLN A 66 16.80 -10.18 2.62
CA GLN A 66 16.56 -11.49 2.04
C GLN A 66 15.20 -11.52 1.35
N VAL A 67 15.18 -12.15 0.18
CA VAL A 67 13.93 -12.55 -0.49
C VAL A 67 13.49 -13.88 0.10
N THR A 68 12.30 -13.91 0.68
CA THR A 68 11.71 -15.06 1.35
C THR A 68 10.42 -15.41 0.63
N GLU A 69 10.32 -16.65 0.16
CA GLU A 69 9.10 -17.17 -0.44
C GLU A 69 7.98 -17.24 0.61
N ILE A 70 6.78 -16.84 0.20
CA ILE A 70 5.57 -16.99 1.02
C ILE A 70 4.92 -18.31 0.63
N SER A 71 4.86 -19.24 1.57
CA SER A 71 4.11 -20.48 1.40
C SER A 71 2.62 -20.19 1.43
N LEU A 72 1.99 -20.15 0.25
CA LEU A 72 0.55 -19.95 0.09
C LEU A 72 -0.14 -21.28 -0.21
N LYS A 73 -1.24 -21.54 0.50
CA LYS A 73 -2.23 -22.57 0.22
C LYS A 73 -3.48 -21.92 -0.37
N GLU A 74 -4.33 -22.75 -0.97
CA GLU A 74 -5.63 -22.32 -1.48
C GLU A 74 -6.47 -21.76 -0.31
N GLY A 75 -6.95 -20.52 -0.45
CA GLY A 75 -7.69 -19.80 0.60
C GLY A 75 -6.84 -18.92 1.52
N ASP A 76 -5.51 -18.93 1.42
CA ASP A 76 -4.63 -18.10 2.28
C ASP A 76 -4.65 -16.60 1.91
N VAL A 77 -5.15 -16.27 0.72
CA VAL A 77 -5.29 -14.89 0.23
C VAL A 77 -6.74 -14.46 0.42
N ILE A 78 -6.94 -13.50 1.32
CA ILE A 78 -8.23 -12.85 1.57
C ILE A 78 -8.35 -11.65 0.62
N MET A 79 -9.41 -11.66 -0.18
CA MET A 79 -9.78 -10.55 -1.07
C MET A 79 -11.16 -10.04 -0.70
N HIS A 80 -11.43 -8.80 -1.07
CA HIS A 80 -12.76 -8.22 -0.89
C HIS A 80 -13.79 -8.90 -1.81
N PRO A 81 -15.06 -9.10 -1.36
CA PRO A 81 -16.12 -9.70 -2.18
C PRO A 81 -16.44 -8.91 -3.46
N ASP A 82 -16.34 -7.58 -3.40
CA ASP A 82 -16.40 -6.72 -4.59
C ASP A 82 -15.13 -6.93 -5.45
N PRO A 83 -15.25 -7.43 -6.70
CA PRO A 83 -14.12 -7.73 -7.56
C PRO A 83 -13.30 -6.51 -7.98
N ASP A 84 -13.86 -5.31 -7.87
CA ASP A 84 -13.26 -4.04 -8.29
C ASP A 84 -12.35 -3.41 -7.22
N VAL A 85 -12.50 -3.84 -5.97
CA VAL A 85 -11.60 -3.48 -4.88
C VAL A 85 -10.26 -4.19 -5.10
N ASP A 86 -9.22 -3.38 -5.31
CA ASP A 86 -7.87 -3.83 -5.63
C ASP A 86 -7.01 -3.99 -4.38
N LEU A 87 -7.49 -4.81 -3.45
CA LEU A 87 -6.83 -5.09 -2.18
C LEU A 87 -6.71 -6.60 -1.96
N ALA A 88 -5.56 -7.04 -1.48
CA ALA A 88 -5.34 -8.41 -1.05
C ALA A 88 -4.61 -8.45 0.29
N VAL A 89 -4.99 -9.43 1.11
CA VAL A 89 -4.48 -9.62 2.47
C VAL A 89 -4.04 -11.08 2.62
N ILE A 90 -2.85 -11.30 3.17
CA ILE A 90 -2.26 -12.63 3.36
C ILE A 90 -1.84 -12.76 4.82
N GLY A 91 -2.26 -13.83 5.50
CA GLY A 91 -1.73 -14.17 6.82
C GLY A 91 -0.22 -14.39 6.74
N CYS A 92 0.58 -13.49 7.33
CA CYS A 92 2.02 -13.50 7.16
C CYS A 92 2.70 -12.90 8.38
N LEU A 93 3.31 -13.76 9.19
CA LEU A 93 4.17 -13.38 10.30
C LEU A 93 5.62 -13.76 9.96
N PRO A 94 6.46 -12.81 9.54
CA PRO A 94 7.89 -13.07 9.37
C PRO A 94 8.53 -13.51 10.70
N ASP A 95 9.59 -14.33 10.61
CA ASP A 95 10.35 -14.74 11.79
C ASP A 95 10.96 -13.50 12.49
N GLN A 96 10.43 -13.18 13.66
CA GLN A 96 10.78 -12.02 14.47
C GLN A 96 12.21 -12.08 15.03
N LYS A 97 12.88 -13.23 14.97
CA LYS A 97 14.29 -13.36 15.37
C LYS A 97 15.25 -13.02 14.22
N ILE A 98 14.78 -13.10 12.98
CA ILE A 98 15.59 -12.93 11.78
C ILE A 98 15.35 -11.54 11.16
N PHE A 99 14.08 -11.17 11.03
CA PHE A 99 13.66 -10.01 10.24
C PHE A 99 13.34 -8.80 11.10
N ASP A 100 13.88 -7.65 10.69
CA ASP A 100 13.53 -6.33 11.21
C ASP A 100 12.36 -5.78 10.39
N PHE A 101 11.14 -5.90 10.93
CA PHE A 101 9.93 -5.41 10.31
C PHE A 101 9.01 -4.76 11.33
N LEU A 102 8.25 -3.78 10.85
CA LEU A 102 7.19 -3.13 11.60
C LEU A 102 5.83 -3.55 11.05
N MET A 103 4.87 -3.71 11.95
CA MET A 103 3.44 -3.82 11.63
C MET A 103 2.71 -2.55 12.07
N LEU A 104 1.80 -2.08 11.22
CA LEU A 104 0.90 -1.00 11.56
C LEU A 104 -0.19 -1.54 12.49
N PRO A 105 -0.46 -0.88 13.63
CA PRO A 105 -1.61 -1.24 14.45
C PRO A 105 -2.91 -0.95 13.69
N GLN A 106 -3.91 -1.82 13.82
CA GLN A 106 -5.22 -1.66 13.18
C GLN A 106 -5.90 -0.33 13.52
N GLU A 107 -5.57 0.28 14.67
CA GLU A 107 -6.11 1.56 15.12
C GLU A 107 -5.71 2.74 14.22
N LEU A 108 -4.71 2.58 13.35
CA LEU A 108 -4.37 3.59 12.34
C LEU A 108 -5.32 3.56 11.14
N ILE A 109 -6.10 2.49 10.93
CA ILE A 109 -6.99 2.38 9.76
C ILE A 109 -8.00 3.54 9.78
N CYS A 110 -8.02 4.32 8.70
CA CYS A 110 -8.95 5.43 8.55
C CYS A 110 -10.33 4.92 8.15
N GLU A 111 -11.19 4.68 9.13
CA GLU A 111 -12.60 4.38 8.87
C GLU A 111 -13.34 5.64 8.37
N LYS A 112 -14.48 5.45 7.68
CA LYS A 112 -15.33 6.56 7.21
C LYS A 112 -15.68 7.57 8.31
N LYS A 113 -15.98 7.09 9.52
CA LYS A 113 -16.26 7.95 10.69
C LYS A 113 -15.07 8.86 11.06
N VAL A 114 -13.84 8.41 10.83
CA VAL A 114 -12.62 9.20 11.09
C VAL A 114 -12.53 10.33 10.08
N ILE A 115 -12.79 10.06 8.80
CA ILE A 115 -12.84 11.07 7.73
C ILE A 115 -13.84 12.17 8.10
N GLU A 116 -15.04 11.80 8.53
CA GLU A 116 -16.09 12.74 8.93
C GLU A 116 -15.72 13.55 10.18
N ASN A 117 -15.30 12.86 11.26
CA ASN A 117 -14.99 13.50 12.55
C ASN A 117 -13.78 14.43 12.46
N GLU A 118 -12.74 13.98 11.78
CA GLU A 118 -11.55 14.78 11.56
C GLU A 118 -11.74 15.75 10.39
N LYS A 119 -12.85 15.72 9.64
CA LYS A 119 -13.08 16.59 8.47
C LYS A 119 -11.94 16.51 7.46
N ILE A 120 -11.49 15.31 7.13
CA ILE A 120 -10.40 15.10 6.16
C ILE A 120 -10.92 15.53 4.78
N CYS A 121 -10.20 16.45 4.13
CA CYS A 121 -10.64 17.04 2.88
C CYS A 121 -9.45 17.38 1.95
N GLU A 122 -9.77 17.93 0.78
CA GLU A 122 -8.79 18.43 -0.18
C GLU A 122 -7.80 19.40 0.46
N GLY A 123 -6.53 19.28 0.07
CA GLY A 123 -5.43 20.09 0.59
C GLY A 123 -4.74 19.52 1.83
N ASP A 124 -5.34 18.53 2.50
CA ASP A 124 -4.72 17.79 3.61
C ASP A 124 -3.48 17.02 3.14
N GLU A 125 -2.48 16.96 4.02
CA GLU A 125 -1.20 16.34 3.69
C GLU A 125 -1.34 14.83 3.59
N VAL A 126 -0.67 14.26 2.59
CA VAL A 126 -0.52 12.82 2.47
C VAL A 126 0.95 12.44 2.32
N PHE A 127 1.29 11.26 2.79
CA PHE A 127 2.55 10.64 2.46
C PHE A 127 2.39 9.13 2.31
N PHE A 128 3.28 8.53 1.55
CA PHE A 128 3.37 7.08 1.43
C PHE A 128 4.81 6.68 1.17
N ALA A 129 5.10 5.41 1.41
CA ALA A 129 6.40 4.83 1.12
C ALA A 129 6.23 3.56 0.31
N GLY A 130 7.06 3.39 -0.72
CA GLY A 130 6.88 2.34 -1.71
C GLY A 130 8.15 1.92 -2.42
N LEU A 131 8.02 0.87 -3.22
CA LEU A 131 9.06 0.37 -4.12
C LEU A 131 9.36 1.42 -5.19
N PHE A 132 10.63 1.80 -5.28
CA PHE A 132 11.16 2.46 -6.46
C PHE A 132 11.91 1.44 -7.32
N THR A 133 11.34 1.08 -8.47
CA THR A 133 11.85 -0.03 -9.29
C THR A 133 13.30 0.15 -9.73
N SER A 134 13.74 1.39 -9.97
CA SER A 134 15.12 1.71 -10.34
C SER A 134 16.11 1.56 -9.18
N HIS A 135 15.65 1.56 -7.93
CA HIS A 135 16.52 1.46 -6.77
C HIS A 135 15.81 0.83 -5.57
N VAL A 136 15.86 -0.50 -5.50
CA VAL A 136 15.30 -1.29 -4.37
C VAL A 136 16.23 -1.30 -3.15
N GLY A 137 17.50 -0.90 -3.34
CA GLY A 137 18.58 -0.94 -2.36
C GLY A 137 19.35 -2.27 -2.40
N GLN A 138 20.69 -2.20 -2.35
CA GLN A 138 21.56 -3.38 -2.48
C GLN A 138 21.63 -4.19 -1.17
N LYS A 139 21.90 -3.52 -0.05
CA LYS A 139 22.04 -4.16 1.27
C LYS A 139 20.68 -4.39 1.94
N GLN A 140 19.85 -3.37 1.95
CA GLN A 140 18.53 -3.36 2.60
C GLN A 140 17.49 -2.78 1.65
N ASN A 141 16.21 -2.97 1.96
CA ASN A 141 15.12 -2.26 1.31
C ASN A 141 15.29 -0.75 1.53
N GLN A 142 15.31 -0.01 0.41
CA GLN A 142 15.31 1.46 0.39
C GLN A 142 14.04 1.94 -0.31
N PRO A 143 12.92 2.03 0.42
CA PRO A 143 11.68 2.55 -0.14
C PRO A 143 11.82 4.05 -0.42
N ILE A 144 11.22 4.50 -1.51
CA ILE A 144 11.08 5.93 -1.75
C ILE A 144 9.90 6.45 -0.92
N ILE A 145 10.11 7.54 -0.18
CA ILE A 145 9.05 8.23 0.53
C ILE A 145 8.58 9.40 -0.32
N ARG A 146 7.27 9.52 -0.46
CA ARG A 146 6.62 10.53 -1.28
C ARG A 146 5.60 11.28 -0.46
N PHE A 147 5.49 12.56 -0.76
CA PHE A 147 4.63 13.50 -0.08
C PHE A 147 3.72 14.17 -1.11
N GLY A 148 2.57 14.61 -0.66
CA GLY A 148 1.59 15.27 -1.52
C GLY A 148 0.42 15.78 -0.72
N LYS A 149 -0.69 16.01 -1.43
CA LYS A 149 -1.96 16.42 -0.83
C LYS A 149 -3.11 15.60 -1.37
N ILE A 150 -4.19 15.53 -0.59
CA ILE A 150 -5.48 15.07 -1.11
C ILE A 150 -5.95 16.08 -2.16
N ALA A 151 -6.19 15.59 -3.37
CA ALA A 151 -6.68 16.39 -4.50
C ALA A 151 -8.20 16.32 -4.66
N LEU A 152 -8.81 15.18 -4.30
CA LEU A 152 -10.26 15.00 -4.35
C LEU A 152 -10.73 13.93 -3.35
N MET A 153 -11.71 14.30 -2.51
CA MET A 153 -12.51 13.40 -1.66
C MET A 153 -13.92 13.29 -2.24
N SER A 154 -14.07 12.47 -3.27
CA SER A 154 -15.36 12.31 -3.97
C SER A 154 -16.32 11.41 -3.20
N ASP A 155 -17.61 11.77 -3.17
CA ASP A 155 -18.73 10.90 -2.79
C ASP A 155 -19.30 10.13 -4.00
N GLU A 156 -18.87 10.48 -5.20
CA GLU A 156 -19.15 9.77 -6.45
C GLU A 156 -18.00 8.85 -6.85
N LYS A 157 -18.34 7.76 -7.56
CA LYS A 157 -17.34 6.85 -8.13
C LYS A 157 -16.58 7.53 -9.27
N ILE A 158 -15.27 7.30 -9.31
CA ILE A 158 -14.36 7.87 -10.30
C ILE A 158 -14.10 6.86 -11.41
N GLU A 159 -14.15 7.32 -12.66
CA GLU A 159 -13.78 6.49 -13.80
C GLU A 159 -12.27 6.18 -13.76
N TRP A 160 -11.94 4.89 -13.71
CA TRP A 160 -10.59 4.37 -13.65
C TRP A 160 -10.36 3.33 -14.72
N ARG A 161 -9.18 3.35 -15.32
CA ARG A 161 -8.74 2.36 -16.31
C ARG A 161 -7.38 1.80 -15.91
N ASP A 162 -7.30 0.48 -15.72
CA ASP A 162 -6.04 -0.17 -15.31
C ASP A 162 -4.97 -0.16 -16.41
N THR A 163 -5.39 -0.38 -17.67
CA THR A 163 -4.52 -0.35 -18.86
C THR A 163 -5.31 0.17 -20.06
N LYS A 164 -4.63 0.71 -21.08
CA LYS A 164 -5.28 1.26 -22.28
C LYS A 164 -6.30 0.32 -22.92
N ASP A 165 -6.01 -0.98 -22.90
CA ASP A 165 -6.82 -2.03 -23.55
C ASP A 165 -7.97 -2.58 -22.69
N LYS A 166 -8.05 -2.19 -21.40
CA LYS A 166 -9.13 -2.63 -20.51
C LYS A 166 -10.27 -1.60 -20.50
N PRO A 167 -11.53 -2.04 -20.35
CA PRO A 167 -12.64 -1.13 -20.18
C PRO A 167 -12.46 -0.32 -18.89
N ALA A 168 -12.94 0.93 -18.91
CA ALA A 168 -12.99 1.74 -17.72
C ALA A 168 -14.03 1.20 -16.72
N LYS A 169 -13.80 1.46 -15.45
CA LYS A 169 -14.65 1.07 -14.33
C LYS A 169 -14.92 2.26 -13.43
N LEU A 170 -16.07 2.29 -12.77
CA LEU A 170 -16.38 3.30 -11.76
C LEU A 170 -15.98 2.76 -10.38
N LEU A 171 -15.02 3.42 -9.74
CA LEU A 171 -14.40 2.96 -8.50
C LEU A 171 -14.50 4.02 -7.38
N ASP A 172 -14.61 3.56 -6.14
CA ASP A 172 -14.46 4.42 -4.97
C ASP A 172 -12.96 4.71 -4.75
N LEU A 173 -12.53 5.94 -5.10
CA LEU A 173 -11.12 6.35 -5.06
C LEU A 173 -10.96 7.73 -4.42
N TYR A 174 -9.87 7.90 -3.67
CA TYR A 174 -9.34 9.21 -3.30
C TYR A 174 -8.27 9.61 -4.29
N LEU A 175 -8.31 10.85 -4.79
CA LEU A 175 -7.26 11.35 -5.68
C LEU A 175 -6.23 12.12 -4.87
N LEU A 176 -4.96 11.89 -5.18
CA LEU A 176 -3.83 12.51 -4.52
C LEU A 176 -2.99 13.25 -5.55
N GLU A 177 -2.63 14.49 -5.24
CA GLU A 177 -1.59 15.21 -5.97
C GLU A 177 -0.25 14.87 -5.34
N CYS A 178 0.45 13.93 -5.97
CA CYS A 178 1.78 13.48 -5.56
C CYS A 178 2.53 12.95 -6.78
N GLN A 179 3.85 13.08 -6.80
CA GLN A 179 4.63 12.39 -7.82
C GLN A 179 4.38 10.88 -7.67
N SER A 180 4.01 10.17 -8.71
CA SER A 180 3.87 8.71 -8.65
C SER A 180 4.42 8.10 -9.94
N PHE A 181 5.35 7.16 -9.78
CA PHE A 181 5.97 6.40 -10.87
C PHE A 181 5.89 4.90 -10.54
N GLY A 182 6.29 4.03 -11.47
CA GLY A 182 6.15 2.58 -11.32
C GLY A 182 6.72 2.00 -10.01
N GLY A 183 6.02 1.00 -9.45
CA GLY A 183 6.39 0.28 -8.23
C GLY A 183 5.56 0.63 -6.99
N ASN A 184 4.86 1.77 -7.00
CA ASN A 184 4.11 2.25 -5.84
C ASN A 184 2.84 1.42 -5.51
N SER A 185 2.35 0.56 -6.41
CA SER A 185 1.17 -0.26 -6.16
C SER A 185 1.31 -1.09 -4.88
N GLY A 186 0.29 -1.06 -4.03
CA GLY A 186 0.30 -1.73 -2.72
C GLY A 186 0.96 -0.93 -1.59
N SER A 187 1.42 0.30 -1.84
CA SER A 187 1.98 1.15 -0.79
C SER A 187 0.90 1.63 0.19
N PRO A 188 1.17 1.67 1.51
CA PRO A 188 0.27 2.30 2.47
C PRO A 188 0.27 3.81 2.29
N VAL A 189 -0.92 4.40 2.13
CA VAL A 189 -1.11 5.85 2.05
C VAL A 189 -1.59 6.39 3.37
N PHE A 190 -0.90 7.39 3.91
CA PHE A 190 -1.23 8.02 5.17
C PHE A 190 -1.76 9.43 4.97
N PHE A 191 -2.87 9.74 5.64
CA PHE A 191 -3.32 11.10 5.88
C PHE A 191 -2.58 11.65 7.11
N HIS A 192 -1.98 12.84 6.96
CA HIS A 192 -1.22 13.52 7.98
C HIS A 192 -1.92 14.84 8.35
N LEU A 193 -2.59 14.84 9.50
CA LEU A 193 -3.43 15.95 9.91
C LEU A 193 -2.68 16.82 10.92
N VAL A 194 -2.30 18.02 10.49
CA VAL A 194 -1.68 19.02 11.36
C VAL A 194 -2.75 19.80 12.14
N PRO A 195 -2.50 20.17 13.41
CA PRO A 195 -3.49 20.84 14.26
C PRO A 195 -4.04 22.16 13.71
N LEU A 196 -3.25 22.88 12.91
CA LEU A 196 -3.60 24.20 12.38
C LEU A 196 -4.65 24.17 11.26
N ARG A 197 -5.02 22.98 10.77
CA ARG A 197 -5.94 22.78 9.65
C ARG A 197 -7.34 23.35 9.86
N THR A 198 -7.86 23.30 11.08
CA THR A 198 -9.28 23.62 11.35
C THR A 198 -9.50 25.06 11.82
N GLY A 199 -8.47 25.93 11.76
CA GLY A 199 -8.54 27.33 12.21
C GLY A 199 -8.66 27.50 13.73
N ASN A 200 -8.98 26.44 14.46
CA ASN A 200 -8.93 26.37 15.90
C ASN A 200 -7.50 26.04 16.33
N LEU A 201 -6.82 27.01 16.94
CA LEU A 201 -5.51 26.78 17.53
C LEU A 201 -5.65 25.85 18.74
N VAL A 202 -5.58 24.54 18.52
CA VAL A 202 -5.45 23.57 19.60
C VAL A 202 -4.00 23.63 20.09
N LEU A 203 -3.74 24.48 21.08
CA LEU A 203 -2.46 24.51 21.79
C LEU A 203 -2.24 23.13 22.45
N GLY A 204 -1.26 22.36 21.96
CA GLY A 204 -0.82 21.11 22.57
C GLY A 204 -1.26 19.80 21.88
N GLY A 205 -2.02 19.84 20.78
CA GLY A 205 -2.28 18.65 19.97
C GLY A 205 -1.09 18.33 19.05
N GLY A 206 -0.61 17.08 19.05
CA GLY A 206 0.35 16.61 18.06
C GLY A 206 -0.32 16.29 16.70
N PRO A 207 0.46 16.07 15.63
CA PRO A 207 -0.09 15.60 14.37
C PRO A 207 -0.81 14.26 14.55
N LYS A 208 -1.92 14.06 13.82
CA LYS A 208 -2.61 12.77 13.73
C LYS A 208 -2.28 12.10 12.41
N ILE A 209 -2.07 10.79 12.44
CA ILE A 209 -1.76 9.99 11.26
C ILE A 209 -2.79 8.88 11.14
N PHE A 210 -3.35 8.70 9.95
CA PHE A 210 -4.26 7.61 9.63
C PHE A 210 -3.87 6.94 8.31
N LEU A 211 -3.99 5.62 8.23
CA LEU A 211 -3.87 4.85 7.00
C LEU A 211 -5.15 5.08 6.17
N GLY A 212 -5.08 6.00 5.22
CA GLY A 212 -6.20 6.42 4.37
C GLY A 212 -6.51 5.46 3.22
N GLY A 213 -5.57 4.60 2.85
CA GLY A 213 -5.80 3.59 1.82
C GLY A 213 -4.52 2.90 1.34
N VAL A 214 -4.66 2.19 0.24
CA VAL A 214 -3.56 1.49 -0.44
C VAL A 214 -3.42 2.04 -1.86
N MET A 215 -2.21 2.40 -2.25
CA MET A 215 -1.93 2.98 -3.56
C MET A 215 -2.25 1.98 -4.68
N ARG A 216 -3.17 2.37 -5.59
CA ARG A 216 -3.53 1.60 -6.78
C ARG A 216 -2.67 1.95 -8.00
N GLY A 217 -2.49 3.24 -8.29
CA GLY A 217 -1.77 3.68 -9.49
C GLY A 217 -1.82 5.19 -9.73
N SER A 218 -1.46 5.61 -10.94
CA SER A 218 -1.51 7.01 -11.40
C SER A 218 -2.19 7.11 -12.76
N PHE A 219 -2.93 8.20 -13.00
CA PHE A 219 -3.47 8.52 -14.33
C PHE A 219 -2.37 8.74 -15.38
N LEU A 220 -1.14 9.09 -14.97
CA LEU A 220 0.00 9.22 -15.89
C LEU A 220 0.37 7.88 -16.56
N ASN A 221 0.06 6.75 -15.93
CA ASN A 221 0.33 5.43 -16.52
C ASN A 221 -0.47 5.17 -17.80
N LEU A 222 -1.55 5.92 -18.03
CA LEU A 222 -2.38 5.82 -19.23
C LEU A 222 -1.92 6.76 -20.36
N ASN A 223 -1.14 7.79 -20.04
CA ASN A 223 -0.65 8.74 -21.01
C ASN A 223 0.70 8.27 -21.54
N GLU A 224 0.82 8.11 -22.87
CA GLU A 224 2.15 8.06 -23.48
C GLU A 224 2.83 9.39 -23.17
N ILE A 225 4.01 9.33 -22.54
CA ILE A 225 4.90 10.48 -22.49
C ILE A 225 5.30 10.72 -23.95
N GLN A 226 4.63 11.65 -24.63
CA GLN A 226 5.17 12.23 -25.84
C GLN A 226 6.41 13.00 -25.42
N VAL A 227 7.56 12.34 -25.54
CA VAL A 227 8.85 13.01 -25.50
C VAL A 227 8.88 13.90 -26.73
N VAL A 228 8.53 15.17 -26.55
CA VAL A 228 8.89 16.20 -27.53
C VAL A 228 10.39 16.39 -27.39
N SER A 229 11.15 15.63 -28.18
CA SER A 229 12.53 15.93 -28.51
C SER A 229 12.58 16.93 -29.66
#